data_AF-A0A1A2ZLW9-F1
#
_entry.id   AF-A0A1A2ZLW9-F1
#
_cell.length_a   1.000
_cell.length_b   1.000
_cell.length_c   1.000
_cell.angle_alpha   90.00
_cell.angle_beta   90.00
_cell.angle_gamma   90.00
#
_symmetry.space_group_name_H-M   'P 1'
#
loop_
_entity.id
_entity.type
_entity.pdbx_description
1 polymer ?
#
loop_
_entity_poly.entity_id
_entity_poly.type
_entity_poly.pdbx_seq_one_letter_code
_entity_poly.pdbx_strand_id
1 'polypeptide(L)'
;MRQFAANVEPGYRPTSERFLAGKGPFAWDAIRSVVSGYLSDGNFQIESVGQTPEEGVDFAYIVWERANSLQRMFNNNRILAVALQNPIRPAPTDEQVHVCAYFELTATS
;
A
#
# COMPACT_ATOMS: atom_id res chain seq x y z
N MET A 1 -6.89 -5.94 5.44
CA MET A 1 -6.32 -5.07 4.38
C MET A 1 -7.20 -3.88 4.04
N ARG A 2 -8.43 -4.03 3.51
CA ARG A 2 -9.26 -2.86 3.20
C ARG A 2 -9.65 -2.03 4.44
N GLN A 3 -10.03 -2.70 5.53
CA GLN A 3 -10.28 -2.04 6.82
C GLN A 3 -9.04 -1.34 7.36
N PHE A 4 -7.90 -2.02 7.33
CA PHE A 4 -6.60 -1.43 7.66
C PHE A 4 -6.31 -0.18 6.82
N ALA A 5 -6.49 -0.26 5.49
CA ALA A 5 -6.28 0.85 4.56
C ALA A 5 -7.18 2.06 4.84
N ALA A 6 -8.41 1.84 5.30
CA ALA A 6 -9.31 2.92 5.72
C ALA A 6 -8.89 3.59 7.04
N ASN A 7 -8.11 2.91 7.87
CA ASN A 7 -7.64 3.41 9.17
C ASN A 7 -6.26 4.06 9.11
N VAL A 8 -5.41 3.67 8.15
CA VAL A 8 -4.05 4.20 7.98
C VAL A 8 -4.05 5.70 7.71
N GLU A 9 -5.00 6.18 6.90
CA GLU A 9 -5.05 7.58 6.47
C GLU A 9 -6.40 8.22 6.83
N PRO A 10 -6.50 8.90 7.99
CA PRO A 10 -7.71 9.59 8.41
C PRO A 10 -8.15 10.65 7.37
N GLY A 11 -9.44 10.68 7.05
CA GLY A 11 -10.00 11.60 6.05
C GLY A 11 -9.91 11.10 4.61
N TYR A 12 -9.52 9.85 4.40
CA TYR A 12 -9.51 9.20 3.10
C TYR A 12 -10.25 7.87 3.13
N ARG A 13 -10.79 7.46 1.98
CA ARG A 13 -11.41 6.15 1.80
C ARG A 13 -10.77 5.41 0.61
N PRO A 14 -10.59 4.08 0.71
CA PRO A 14 -10.20 3.27 -0.44
C PRO A 14 -11.30 3.25 -1.50
N THR A 15 -10.98 3.68 -2.72
CA THR A 15 -11.92 3.72 -3.87
C THR A 15 -11.59 2.70 -4.96
N SER A 16 -10.33 2.27 -5.05
CA SER A 16 -9.88 1.17 -5.89
C SER A 16 -8.98 0.24 -5.07
N GLU A 17 -9.02 -1.06 -5.34
CA GLU A 17 -8.18 -2.04 -4.66
C GLU A 17 -7.68 -3.11 -5.64
N ARG A 18 -6.42 -3.50 -5.44
CA ARG A 18 -5.72 -4.48 -6.28
C ARG A 18 -4.84 -5.35 -5.39
N PHE A 19 -5.03 -6.66 -5.49
CA PHE A 19 -4.32 -7.64 -4.67
C PHE A 19 -3.21 -8.31 -5.49
N LEU A 20 -2.08 -8.52 -4.84
CA LEU A 20 -0.93 -9.24 -5.37
C LEU A 20 -0.55 -10.30 -4.34
N ALA A 21 -0.52 -11.55 -4.77
CA ALA A 21 -0.07 -12.67 -3.94
C ALA A 21 1.12 -13.31 -4.63
N GLY A 22 2.23 -13.46 -3.89
CA GLY A 22 3.47 -14.02 -4.39
C GLY A 22 3.95 -15.15 -3.50
N LYS A 23 4.62 -16.13 -4.12
CA LYS A 23 5.44 -17.11 -3.40
C LYS A 23 6.85 -16.58 -3.25
N GLY A 24 7.52 -16.96 -2.17
CA GLY A 24 8.91 -16.58 -1.93
C GLY A 24 9.04 -15.39 -0.98
N PRO A 25 10.25 -14.85 -0.83
CA PRO A 25 10.51 -13.75 0.10
C PRO A 25 9.79 -12.47 -0.30
N PHE A 26 9.24 -11.77 0.69
CA PHE A 26 8.66 -10.45 0.49
C PHE A 26 9.76 -9.39 0.31
N ALA A 27 9.65 -8.59 -0.75
CA ALA A 27 10.54 -7.47 -1.01
C ALA A 27 9.74 -6.21 -1.40
N TRP A 28 9.95 -5.11 -0.65
CA TRP A 28 9.28 -3.83 -0.92
C TRP A 28 9.62 -3.26 -2.31
N ASP A 29 10.82 -3.52 -2.82
CA ASP A 29 11.21 -3.08 -4.16
C ASP A 29 10.37 -3.74 -5.26
N ALA A 30 9.88 -4.97 -5.04
CA ALA A 30 8.96 -5.62 -5.96
C ALA A 30 7.60 -4.89 -5.99
N ILE A 31 7.08 -4.49 -4.82
CA ILE A 31 5.85 -3.67 -4.77
C ILE A 31 6.07 -2.34 -5.45
N ARG A 32 7.16 -1.63 -5.13
CA ARG A 32 7.50 -0.36 -5.77
C ARG A 32 7.55 -0.51 -7.27
N SER A 33 8.12 -1.59 -7.79
CA SER A 33 8.14 -1.87 -9.23
C SER A 33 6.72 -2.03 -9.80
N VAL A 34 5.81 -2.71 -9.12
CA VAL A 34 4.42 -2.88 -9.59
C VAL A 34 3.64 -1.57 -9.53
N VAL A 35 3.77 -0.81 -8.44
CA VAL A 35 3.08 0.49 -8.32
C VAL A 35 3.76 1.60 -9.13
N SER A 36 5.02 1.43 -9.54
CA SER A 36 5.78 2.46 -10.28
C SER A 36 5.08 2.92 -11.55
N GLY A 37 4.39 2.03 -12.27
CA GLY A 37 3.59 2.39 -13.43
C GLY A 37 2.50 3.42 -13.10
N TYR A 38 1.84 3.26 -11.95
CA TYR A 38 0.82 4.20 -11.46
C TYR A 38 1.42 5.48 -10.87
N LEU A 39 2.59 5.37 -10.22
CA LEU A 39 3.27 6.52 -9.62
C LEU A 39 3.90 7.44 -10.68
N SER A 40 4.30 6.88 -11.83
CA SER A 40 4.98 7.62 -12.91
C SER A 40 4.07 8.67 -13.56
N ASP A 41 2.78 8.40 -13.71
CA ASP A 41 1.82 9.32 -14.36
C ASP A 41 1.51 10.56 -13.50
N GLY A 42 1.76 10.50 -12.19
CA GLY A 42 1.29 11.51 -11.24
C GLY A 42 2.36 12.24 -10.43
N ASN A 43 3.64 11.96 -10.67
CA ASN A 43 4.77 12.48 -9.89
C ASN A 43 4.52 12.39 -8.37
N PHE A 44 4.39 11.16 -7.89
CA PHE A 44 4.12 10.88 -6.48
C PHE A 44 5.41 10.85 -5.65
N GLN A 45 5.33 11.30 -4.39
CA GLN A 45 6.37 11.20 -3.38
C GLN A 45 5.87 10.36 -2.19
N ILE A 46 6.80 9.78 -1.43
CA ILE A 46 6.46 9.08 -0.19
C ILE A 46 6.03 10.12 0.84
N GLU A 47 4.84 9.93 1.40
CA GLU A 47 4.29 10.75 2.48
C GLU A 47 4.55 10.07 3.82
N SER A 48 4.23 8.78 3.93
CA SER A 48 4.37 8.01 5.16
C SER A 48 4.78 6.56 4.88
N VAL A 49 5.53 5.97 5.82
CA VAL A 49 5.89 4.56 5.84
C VAL A 49 5.75 4.09 7.28
N GLY A 50 5.11 2.94 7.47
CA GLY A 50 4.91 2.43 8.81
C GLY A 50 4.67 0.94 8.87
N GLN A 51 4.63 0.46 10.11
CA GLN A 51 4.27 -0.90 10.46
C GLN A 51 3.26 -0.83 11.59
N THR A 52 2.21 -1.61 11.48
CA THR A 52 1.15 -1.69 12.48
C THR A 52 0.95 -3.16 12.83
N PRO A 53 1.37 -3.56 14.03
CA PRO A 53 1.01 -4.86 14.55
C PRO A 53 -0.49 -4.83 14.89
N GLU A 54 -1.30 -5.62 14.18
CA GLU A 54 -2.67 -5.95 14.60
C GLU A 54 -2.67 -7.35 15.24
N GLU A 55 -3.61 -7.62 16.15
CA GLU A 55 -3.69 -8.91 16.84
C GLU A 55 -3.77 -10.08 15.83
N GLY A 56 -2.67 -10.83 15.73
CA GLY A 56 -2.54 -11.98 14.84
C GLY A 56 -2.06 -11.68 13.42
N VAL A 57 -1.92 -10.41 13.02
CA VAL A 57 -1.45 -10.01 11.68
C VAL A 57 -0.64 -8.71 11.72
N ASP A 58 0.63 -8.78 11.34
CA ASP A 58 1.48 -7.60 11.20
C ASP A 58 1.36 -7.01 9.79
N PHE A 59 0.96 -5.75 9.70
CA PHE A 59 0.88 -5.02 8.43
C PHE A 59 2.03 -4.02 8.32
N ALA A 60 2.61 -3.92 7.12
CA ALA A 60 3.49 -2.82 6.75
C ALA A 60 2.85 -2.02 5.62
N TYR A 61 3.08 -0.71 5.58
CA TYR A 61 2.47 0.16 4.59
C TYR A 61 3.40 1.27 4.10
N ILE A 62 3.08 1.76 2.90
CA ILE A 62 3.67 2.97 2.32
C ILE A 62 2.52 3.79 1.72
N VAL A 63 2.43 5.06 2.10
CA VAL A 63 1.53 6.06 1.52
C VAL A 63 2.34 6.95 0.58
N TRP A 64 1.80 7.15 -0.61
CA TRP A 64 2.28 8.13 -1.57
C TRP A 64 1.24 9.22 -1.79
N GLU A 65 1.74 10.45 -1.83
CA GLU A 65 0.96 11.62 -2.23
C GLU A 65 1.53 12.25 -3.50
N ARG A 66 0.75 13.07 -4.20
CA ARG A 66 1.29 13.84 -5.33
C ARG A 66 2.29 14.88 -4.82
N ALA A 67 3.49 14.92 -5.41
CA ALA A 67 4.51 15.89 -5.04
C ALA A 67 4.14 17.32 -5.45
N ASN A 68 3.36 17.48 -6.52
CA ASN A 68 2.95 18.79 -7.02
C ASN A 68 1.74 19.33 -6.24
N SER A 69 1.93 20.42 -5.50
CA SER A 69 0.90 21.09 -4.72
C SER A 69 -0.29 21.61 -5.54
N LEU A 70 -0.09 22.05 -6.79
CA LEU A 70 -1.20 22.45 -7.67
C LEU A 70 -2.05 21.24 -8.04
N GLN A 71 -1.41 20.11 -8.40
CA GLN A 71 -2.15 18.89 -8.70
C GLN A 71 -2.91 18.36 -7.48
N ARG A 72 -2.36 18.48 -6.26
CA ARG A 72 -3.07 18.12 -5.02
C ARG A 72 -4.34 18.94 -4.80
N MET A 73 -4.36 20.22 -5.18
CA MET A 73 -5.57 21.05 -5.05
C MET A 73 -6.72 20.57 -5.95
N PHE A 74 -6.42 20.05 -7.14
CA PHE A 74 -7.42 19.55 -8.09
C PHE A 74 -7.73 18.06 -7.94
N ASN A 75 -6.75 17.29 -7.48
CA ASN A 75 -6.84 15.85 -7.28
C ASN A 75 -5.92 15.44 -6.13
N ASN A 76 -6.50 15.38 -4.94
CA ASN A 76 -5.78 14.99 -3.75
C ASN A 76 -5.75 13.46 -3.52
N ASN A 77 -5.95 12.65 -4.56
CA ASN A 77 -5.89 11.20 -4.40
C ASN A 77 -4.49 10.76 -3.95
N ARG A 78 -4.45 9.76 -3.07
CA ARG A 78 -3.23 9.12 -2.60
C ARG A 78 -3.17 7.67 -3.05
N ILE A 79 -1.98 7.11 -3.09
CA ILE A 79 -1.78 5.68 -3.29
C ILE A 79 -1.29 5.09 -1.99
N LEU A 80 -1.87 3.97 -1.56
CA LEU A 80 -1.43 3.25 -0.38
C LEU A 80 -1.09 1.82 -0.79
N ALA A 81 0.11 1.35 -0.48
CA ALA A 81 0.43 -0.07 -0.50
C ALA A 81 0.42 -0.62 0.92
N VAL A 82 -0.20 -1.79 1.09
CA VAL A 82 -0.25 -2.55 2.33
C VAL A 82 0.28 -3.95 2.05
N ALA A 83 1.14 -4.46 2.93
CA ALA A 83 1.64 -5.81 2.87
C ALA A 83 1.52 -6.51 4.22
N LEU A 84 1.28 -7.81 4.19
CA LEU A 84 1.47 -8.66 5.38
C LEU A 84 2.97 -8.82 5.60
N GLN A 85 3.46 -8.52 6.81
CA GLN A 85 4.85 -8.81 7.18
C GLN A 85 5.05 -10.30 7.45
N ASN A 86 4.07 -10.93 8.08
CA ASN A 86 4.09 -12.35 8.32
C ASN A 86 3.49 -13.09 7.13
N PRO A 87 4.16 -14.15 6.62
CA PRO A 87 3.60 -14.95 5.55
C PRO A 87 2.31 -15.64 6.02
N ILE A 88 1.35 -15.78 5.10
CA ILE A 88 0.07 -16.46 5.39
C ILE A 88 0.30 -17.93 5.76
N ARG A 89 1.41 -18.52 5.30
CA ARG A 89 1.82 -19.88 5.65
C ARG A 89 3.24 -19.88 6.21
N PRO A 90 3.46 -20.39 7.43
CA PRO A 90 4.80 -20.68 7.91
C PRO A 90 5.36 -21.85 7.10
N ALA A 91 6.36 -21.58 6.28
CA ALA A 91 7.01 -22.54 5.39
C ALA A 91 8.47 -22.11 5.14
N PRO A 92 9.33 -22.96 4.55
CA PRO A 92 10.61 -22.56 3.99
C PRO A 92 10.44 -21.31 3.09
N THR A 93 11.45 -20.44 3.05
CA THR A 93 11.33 -19.08 2.45
C THR A 93 10.80 -19.08 1.02
N ASP A 94 11.11 -20.09 0.22
CA ASP A 94 10.65 -20.29 -1.16
C ASP A 94 9.18 -20.72 -1.27
N GLU A 95 8.61 -21.28 -0.21
CA GLU A 95 7.21 -21.72 -0.12
C GLU A 95 6.30 -20.74 0.64
N GLN A 96 6.88 -19.72 1.27
CA GLN A 96 6.12 -18.66 1.94
C GLN A 96 5.22 -17.93 0.95
N VAL A 97 3.98 -17.68 1.37
CA VAL A 97 3.02 -16.90 0.58
C VAL A 97 2.84 -15.56 1.27
N HIS A 98 3.21 -14.50 0.56
CA HIS A 98 3.01 -13.12 0.99
C HIS A 98 1.90 -12.50 0.17
N VAL A 99 1.06 -11.70 0.83
CA VAL A 99 0.00 -10.94 0.17
C VAL A 99 0.25 -9.47 0.42
N CYS A 100 0.14 -8.71 -0.64
CA CYS A 100 0.07 -7.27 -0.60
C CYS A 100 -1.13 -6.77 -1.40
N ALA A 101 -1.53 -5.56 -1.10
CA ALA A 101 -2.56 -4.85 -1.82
C ALA A 101 -2.11 -3.42 -2.02
N TYR A 102 -2.55 -2.80 -3.11
CA TYR A 102 -2.49 -1.35 -3.25
C TYR A 102 -3.89 -0.79 -3.43
N PHE A 103 -4.06 0.42 -2.93
CA PHE A 103 -5.32 1.14 -2.85
C PHE A 103 -5.13 2.53 -3.45
N GLU A 104 -6.09 2.93 -4.27
CA GLU A 104 -6.30 4.36 -4.50
C GLU A 104 -7.17 4.89 -3.36
N LEU A 105 -6.70 5.97 -2.75
CA LEU A 105 -7.39 6.65 -1.66
C LEU A 105 -7.93 7.97 -2.19
N THR A 106 -9.21 8.23 -1.93
CA THR A 106 -9.86 9.50 -2.25
C THR A 106 -10.28 10.18 -0.95
N ALA A 107 -10.06 11.48 -0.86
CA ALA A 107 -10.47 12.27 0.30
C ALA A 107 -11.98 12.14 0.54
N THR A 108 -12.37 11.91 1.79
CA THR A 108 -13.77 11.98 2.21
C THR A 108 -14.12 13.44 2.41
N SER A 109 -15.02 13.94 1.56
CA SER A 109 -15.57 15.30 1.62
C SER A 109 -16.32 15.57 2.91
#